data_AF-W1Y5B1-F1
#
_entry.id   AF-W1Y5B1-F1
#
_cell.length_a   1.000
_cell.length_b   1.000
_cell.length_c   1.000
_cell.angle_alpha   90.00
_cell.angle_beta   90.00
_cell.angle_gamma   90.00
#
_symmetry.space_group_name_H-M   'P 1'
#
loop_
_entity.id
_entity.type
_entity.pdbx_description
1 polymer ?
#
loop_
_entity_poly.entity_id
_entity_poly.type
_entity_poly.pdbx_seq_one_letter_code
_entity_poly.pdbx_strand_id
1 'polypeptide(L)' 'THLGLPVFNTVREAVAATGATASVIYVPAPFCKDSILEAIDAGIKLIITITEGIPTLDMLTVKVKLDEA' A
#
# COMPACT_ATOMS: atom_id res chain seq x y z
N THR A 1 16.44 -5.51 8.27
CA THR A 1 16.53 -6.20 6.97
C THR A 1 15.87 -7.57 7.10
N HIS A 2 15.31 -8.10 6.03
CA HIS A 2 14.71 -9.45 6.00
C HIS A 2 15.09 -10.10 4.68
N LEU A 3 15.57 -11.36 4.70
CA LEU A 3 16.10 -12.05 3.51
C LEU A 3 17.17 -11.24 2.75
N GLY A 4 17.97 -10.43 3.47
CA GLY A 4 18.97 -9.55 2.86
C GLY A 4 18.41 -8.29 2.19
N LEU A 5 17.10 -8.05 2.25
CA LEU A 5 16.45 -6.87 1.69
C LEU A 5 16.21 -5.79 2.76
N PRO A 6 16.22 -4.50 2.37
CA PRO A 6 15.95 -3.40 3.28
C PRO A 6 14.50 -3.47 3.79
N VAL A 7 14.31 -3.06 5.03
CA VAL A 7 12.99 -2.91 5.66
C VAL A 7 12.89 -1.47 6.11
N PHE A 8 11.83 -0.80 5.69
CA PHE A 8 11.56 0.61 5.95
C PHE A 8 10.37 0.75 6.89
N ASN A 9 10.25 1.88 7.57
CA ASN A 9 9.12 2.13 8.48
C ASN A 9 7.90 2.68 7.73
N THR A 10 8.12 3.34 6.58
CA THR A 10 7.05 3.91 5.74
C THR A 10 7.27 3.59 4.26
N VAL A 11 6.19 3.57 3.49
CA VAL A 11 6.24 3.35 2.04
C VAL A 11 6.98 4.50 1.35
N ARG A 12 6.83 5.74 1.85
CA ARG A 12 7.54 6.91 1.31
C ARG A 12 9.06 6.77 1.40
N GLU A 13 9.57 6.29 2.53
CA GLU A 13 11.00 5.99 2.69
C GLU A 13 11.46 4.91 1.70
N ALA A 14 10.65 3.85 1.55
CA ALA A 14 10.95 2.77 0.61
C ALA A 14 11.00 3.28 -0.84
N VAL A 15 10.03 4.09 -1.27
CA VAL A 15 9.99 4.67 -2.62
C VAL A 15 11.17 5.61 -2.84
N ALA A 16 11.49 6.49 -1.89
CA ALA A 16 12.62 7.40 -2.00
C ALA A 16 13.97 6.67 -2.12
N ALA A 17 14.15 5.56 -1.39
CA ALA A 17 15.39 4.79 -1.40
C ALA A 17 15.54 3.87 -2.61
N THR A 18 14.42 3.39 -3.18
CA THR A 18 14.45 2.30 -4.18
C THR A 18 13.88 2.67 -5.55
N GLY A 19 13.11 3.75 -5.65
CA GLY A 19 12.36 4.11 -6.85
C GLY A 19 11.22 3.14 -7.17
N ALA A 20 10.69 2.41 -6.19
CA ALA A 20 9.60 1.46 -6.38
C ALA A 20 8.38 2.10 -7.05
N THR A 21 7.80 1.39 -8.04
CA THR A 21 6.62 1.83 -8.80
C THR A 21 5.41 0.93 -8.61
N ALA A 22 5.59 -0.22 -7.94
CA ALA A 22 4.56 -1.20 -7.65
C ALA A 22 4.65 -1.66 -6.19
N SER A 23 3.52 -2.08 -5.62
CA SER A 23 3.41 -2.60 -4.26
C SER A 23 2.52 -3.85 -4.21
N VAL A 24 2.86 -4.77 -3.30
CA VAL A 24 2.04 -5.93 -2.96
C VAL A 24 1.76 -5.91 -1.45
N ILE A 25 0.48 -5.94 -1.08
CA ILE A 25 0.03 -5.78 0.32
C ILE A 25 -0.45 -7.14 0.86
N TYR A 26 0.21 -7.55 1.96
CA TYR A 26 -0.11 -8.73 2.77
C TYR A 26 -0.58 -8.37 4.19
N VAL A 27 -1.00 -7.12 4.39
CA VAL A 27 -1.39 -6.59 5.71
C VAL A 27 -2.75 -7.17 6.12
N PRO A 28 -2.98 -7.51 7.40
CA PRO A 28 -4.29 -8.00 7.86
C PRO A 28 -5.44 -7.04 7.55
N ALA A 29 -6.64 -7.59 7.30
CA ALA A 29 -7.82 -6.85 6.83
C ALA A 29 -8.13 -5.54 7.60
N PRO A 30 -8.06 -5.49 8.95
CA PRO A 30 -8.38 -4.27 9.70
C PRO A 30 -7.47 -3.08 9.39
N PHE A 31 -6.25 -3.32 8.87
CA PHE A 31 -5.25 -2.29 8.61
C PHE A 31 -4.99 -2.10 7.11
N CYS A 32 -5.72 -2.82 6.26
CA CYS A 32 -5.43 -2.90 4.85
C CYS A 32 -5.76 -1.59 4.11
N LYS A 33 -6.83 -0.90 4.54
CA LYS A 33 -7.19 0.43 4.02
C LYS A 33 -6.01 1.40 4.14
N ASP A 34 -5.46 1.55 5.34
CA ASP A 34 -4.42 2.53 5.62
C ASP A 34 -3.14 2.20 4.83
N SER A 35 -2.83 0.91 4.66
CA SER A 35 -1.70 0.46 3.84
C SER A 35 -1.86 0.79 2.36
N ILE A 36 -3.08 0.68 1.82
CA ILE A 36 -3.36 1.05 0.43
C ILE A 36 -3.26 2.57 0.26
N LEU A 37 -3.86 3.34 1.18
CA LEU A 37 -3.79 4.80 1.15
C LEU A 37 -2.35 5.31 1.26
N GLU A 38 -1.53 4.71 2.11
CA GLU A 38 -0.10 5.04 2.23
C GLU A 38 0.65 4.79 0.92
N ALA A 39 0.35 3.68 0.23
CA ALA A 39 0.96 3.38 -1.06
C ALA A 39 0.52 4.36 -2.17
N ILE A 40 -0.76 4.78 -2.17
CA ILE A 40 -1.27 5.82 -3.08
C ILE A 40 -0.52 7.14 -2.82
N ASP A 41 -0.47 7.58 -1.57
CA ASP A 41 0.17 8.85 -1.18
C ASP A 41 1.70 8.85 -1.41
N ALA A 42 2.33 7.67 -1.45
CA ALA A 42 3.74 7.51 -1.79
C ALA A 42 3.99 7.50 -3.31
N GLY A 43 2.95 7.55 -4.15
CA GLY A 43 3.07 7.60 -5.61
C GLY A 43 3.27 6.24 -6.28
N ILE A 44 2.89 5.14 -5.63
CA ILE A 44 2.90 3.81 -6.25
C ILE A 44 1.81 3.75 -7.33
N LYS A 45 2.19 3.33 -8.54
CA LYS A 45 1.28 3.30 -9.70
C LYS A 45 0.47 2.02 -9.81
N LEU A 46 0.97 0.93 -9.23
CA LEU A 46 0.30 -0.37 -9.22
C LEU A 46 0.30 -0.93 -7.81
N ILE A 47 -0.88 -1.11 -7.22
CA ILE A 47 -1.04 -1.64 -5.87
C ILE A 47 -1.85 -2.94 -5.97
N ILE A 48 -1.24 -4.04 -5.57
CA ILE A 48 -1.87 -5.37 -5.56
C ILE A 48 -2.17 -5.74 -4.10
N THR A 49 -3.45 -5.84 -3.75
CA THR A 49 -3.86 -6.24 -2.40
C THR A 49 -4.27 -7.70 -2.41
N ILE A 50 -3.55 -8.53 -1.64
CA ILE A 50 -3.83 -9.98 -1.54
C ILE A 50 -4.82 -10.29 -0.42
N THR A 51 -4.88 -9.43 0.59
CA THR A 51 -5.66 -9.62 1.81
C THR A 51 -7.15 -9.85 1.54
N GLU A 52 -7.69 -10.92 2.10
CA GLU A 52 -9.11 -11.26 2.08
C GLU A 52 -9.86 -10.64 3.27
N GLY A 53 -11.18 -10.47 3.13
CA GLY A 53 -12.05 -10.04 4.24
C GLY A 53 -12.00 -8.55 4.58
N ILE A 54 -11.46 -7.70 3.71
CA ILE A 54 -11.49 -6.24 3.89
C ILE A 54 -12.96 -5.76 3.81
N PRO A 55 -13.43 -4.94 4.77
CA PRO A 55 -14.77 -4.35 4.69
C PRO A 55 -14.99 -3.60 3.38
N THR A 56 -16.12 -3.83 2.72
CA THR A 56 -16.44 -3.18 1.44
C THR A 56 -16.42 -1.65 1.53
N LEU A 57 -16.82 -1.09 2.67
CA LEU A 57 -16.81 0.36 2.89
C LEU A 57 -15.39 0.96 2.90
N ASP A 58 -14.41 0.22 3.42
CA ASP A 58 -13.01 0.62 3.35
C ASP A 58 -12.52 0.62 1.90
N MET A 59 -12.89 -0.40 1.12
CA MET A 59 -12.54 -0.48 -0.30
C MET A 59 -13.21 0.63 -1.14
N LEU A 60 -14.42 1.07 -0.79
CA LEU A 60 -15.06 2.23 -1.41
C LEU A 60 -14.26 3.51 -1.14
N THR A 61 -13.77 3.70 0.09
CA THR A 61 -12.93 4.85 0.45
C THR A 61 -11.63 4.84 -0.36
N VAL A 62 -10.99 3.68 -0.49
CA VAL A 62 -9.79 3.49 -1.34
C VAL A 62 -10.09 3.83 -2.79
N LYS A 63 -11.23 3.38 -3.33
CA LYS A 63 -11.60 3.61 -4.73
C LYS A 63 -11.75 5.10 -5.03
N VAL A 64 -12.43 5.85 -4.15
CA VAL A 64 -12.57 7.31 -4.28
C VAL A 64 -11.19 7.96 -4.30
N LYS A 65 -10.30 7.58 -3.37
CA LYS A 65 -8.95 8.15 -3.31
C LYS A 65 -8.13 7.86 -4.57
N LEU A 66 -8.25 6.67 -5.15
CA LEU A 66 -7.57 6.31 -6.40
C LEU A 66 -8.05 7.13 -7.60
N ASP A 67 -9.32 7.52 -7.63
CA ASP A 67 -9.86 8.32 -8.74
C ASP A 67 -9.45 9.80 -8.68
N GLU A 68 -9.03 10.27 -7.50
CA GLU A 68 -8.55 11.63 -7.25
C GLU A 68 -7.03 11.79 -7.43
N ALA A 69 -6.27 10.69 -7.43
CA ALA A 69 -4.81 10.66 -7.46
C ALA A 69 -4.25 10.68 -8.89
#